data_AF-A0AAE0FAN2-F1
#
_entry.id   AF-A0AAE0FAN2-F1
#
_cell.length_a   1.000
_cell.length_b   1.000
_cell.length_c   1.000
_cell.angle_alpha   90.00
_cell.angle_beta   90.00
_cell.angle_gamma   90.00
#
_symmetry.space_group_name_H-M   'P 1'
#
loop_
_entity.id
_entity.type
_entity.pdbx_description
1 polymer ?
#
loop_
_entity_poly.entity_id
_entity_poly.type
_entity_poly.pdbx_seq_one_letter_code
_entity_poly.pdbx_strand_id
1 'polypeptide(L)'
;MPKAKKAAAKKAPVADFKKKKYKVGKRLAAPDNETKIDHTSKKIALPSQRVGEQEGGEPVSNRGLSMTELLGQTSHYSSRVRREALVALNEMLLQNPGLVPQHAAHLVDRLAERFSDLEKDCRDAFRALLKSSLLPGLPGPKLLPFLHPLMLHLCCAMTHLGEEVRLDSLVSFDLILQHAPAGTLARYSNE
;
A
#
# COMPACT_ATOMS: atom_id res chain seq x y z
N MET A 1 5.80 -88.24 44.37
CA MET A 1 5.59 -86.81 44.06
C MET A 1 5.22 -86.65 42.60
N PRO A 2 4.11 -85.96 42.30
CA PRO A 2 4.13 -84.95 41.23
C PRO A 2 3.53 -83.62 41.72
N LYS A 3 4.21 -82.50 41.42
CA LYS A 3 3.82 -81.16 41.85
C LYS A 3 2.64 -80.64 41.04
N ALA A 4 1.55 -80.27 41.70
CA ALA A 4 0.42 -79.58 41.08
C ALA A 4 0.85 -78.22 40.51
N LYS A 5 0.61 -78.00 39.22
CA LYS A 5 0.85 -76.70 38.55
C LYS A 5 -0.18 -75.69 39.07
N LYS A 6 0.30 -74.59 39.67
CA LYS A 6 -0.53 -73.43 40.03
C LYS A 6 -1.18 -72.85 38.77
N ALA A 7 -2.51 -72.76 38.77
CA ALA A 7 -3.26 -72.05 37.74
C ALA A 7 -2.85 -70.57 37.73
N ALA A 8 -2.46 -70.05 36.56
CA ALA A 8 -2.19 -68.63 36.37
C ALA A 8 -3.46 -67.83 36.64
N ALA A 9 -3.41 -66.93 37.62
CA ALA A 9 -4.51 -66.03 37.93
C ALA A 9 -4.82 -65.18 36.68
N LYS A 10 -6.01 -65.38 36.10
CA LYS A 10 -6.53 -64.54 35.02
C LYS A 10 -6.56 -63.10 35.52
N LYS A 11 -5.84 -62.19 34.84
CA LYS A 11 -5.90 -60.75 35.12
C LYS A 11 -7.35 -60.32 35.01
N ALA A 12 -7.89 -59.74 36.08
CA ALA A 12 -9.25 -59.22 36.11
C ALA A 12 -9.47 -58.23 34.95
N PRO A 13 -10.67 -58.18 34.37
CA PRO A 13 -10.99 -57.23 33.31
C PRO A 13 -10.69 -55.80 33.78
N VAL A 14 -10.08 -55.00 32.90
CA VAL A 14 -9.77 -53.60 33.20
C VAL A 14 -11.08 -52.90 33.48
N ALA A 15 -11.25 -52.35 34.68
CA ALA A 15 -12.47 -51.65 35.05
C ALA A 15 -12.74 -50.49 34.08
N ASP A 16 -13.94 -50.50 33.48
CA ASP A 16 -14.38 -49.50 32.49
C ASP A 16 -14.47 -48.10 33.08
N PHE A 17 -14.71 -47.99 34.40
CA PHE A 17 -14.80 -46.72 35.12
C PHE A 17 -13.70 -46.61 36.17
N LYS A 18 -12.76 -45.68 35.96
CA LYS A 18 -11.68 -45.37 36.90
C LYS A 18 -11.94 -44.01 37.55
N LYS A 19 -12.47 -44.03 38.78
CA LYS A 19 -12.64 -42.81 39.58
C LYS A 19 -11.27 -42.21 39.92
N LYS A 20 -11.06 -40.95 39.54
CA LYS A 20 -9.82 -40.23 39.85
C LYS A 20 -9.76 -39.97 41.36
N LYS A 21 -8.64 -40.33 42.00
CA LYS A 21 -8.43 -40.06 43.43
C LYS A 21 -8.43 -38.55 43.67
N TYR A 22 -9.18 -38.10 44.68
CA TYR A 22 -9.18 -36.72 45.14
C TYR A 22 -7.75 -36.31 45.54
N LYS A 23 -7.26 -35.21 44.98
CA LYS A 23 -5.97 -34.62 45.34
C LYS A 23 -6.24 -33.35 46.12
N VAL A 24 -5.84 -33.34 47.39
CA VAL A 24 -5.95 -32.16 48.27
C VAL A 24 -5.27 -30.95 47.63
N GLY A 25 -5.92 -29.78 47.72
CA GLY A 25 -5.43 -28.51 47.15
C GLY A 25 -5.66 -28.30 45.65
N LYS A 26 -6.23 -29.26 44.91
CA LYS A 26 -6.60 -29.09 43.49
C LYS A 26 -8.11 -28.94 43.36
N ARG A 27 -8.55 -28.05 42.44
CA ARG A 27 -9.98 -27.90 42.12
C ARG A 27 -10.58 -29.25 41.74
N LEU A 28 -11.80 -29.48 42.24
CA LEU A 28 -12.59 -30.66 41.90
C LEU A 28 -12.71 -30.74 40.37
N ALA A 29 -12.42 -31.92 39.82
CA ALA A 29 -12.59 -32.13 38.38
C ALA A 29 -14.09 -32.07 38.05
N ALA A 30 -14.39 -31.44 36.91
CA ALA A 30 -15.71 -31.48 36.28
C ALA A 30 -16.25 -32.93 36.24
N PRO A 31 -17.53 -33.17 36.53
CA PRO A 31 -18.12 -34.50 36.41
C PRO A 31 -17.97 -35.02 34.98
N ASP A 32 -17.74 -36.34 34.82
CA ASP A 32 -17.46 -36.97 33.52
C ASP A 32 -18.64 -36.85 32.52
N ASN A 33 -19.83 -36.48 33.02
CA ASN A 33 -21.07 -36.31 32.27
C ASN A 33 -21.26 -34.85 31.80
N GLU A 34 -20.35 -33.94 32.15
CA GLU A 34 -20.46 -32.52 31.83
C GLU A 34 -20.08 -32.27 30.36
N THR A 35 -21.04 -31.72 29.61
CA THR A 35 -20.78 -31.27 28.25
C THR A 35 -20.13 -29.88 28.31
N LYS A 36 -18.88 -29.77 27.86
CA LYS A 36 -18.17 -28.48 27.80
C LYS A 36 -18.69 -27.67 26.62
N ILE A 37 -19.24 -26.49 26.90
CA ILE A 37 -19.87 -25.58 25.91
C ILE A 37 -18.91 -24.45 25.49
N ASP A 38 -17.63 -24.55 25.85
CA ASP A 38 -16.61 -23.55 25.50
C ASP A 38 -16.21 -23.67 24.02
N HIS A 39 -16.91 -22.93 23.17
CA HIS A 39 -16.60 -22.82 21.75
C HIS A 39 -16.22 -21.39 21.38
N THR A 40 -15.03 -21.22 20.81
CA THR A 40 -14.56 -19.93 20.29
C THR A 40 -14.55 -19.97 18.77
N SER A 41 -15.38 -19.16 18.13
CA SER A 41 -15.39 -18.98 16.68
C SER A 41 -14.59 -17.72 16.30
N LYS A 42 -13.83 -17.80 15.21
CA LYS A 42 -13.12 -16.65 14.63
C LYS A 42 -13.80 -16.24 13.33
N LYS A 43 -13.99 -14.95 13.13
CA LYS A 43 -14.54 -14.40 11.88
C LYS A 43 -13.49 -14.47 10.78
N ILE A 44 -13.92 -14.87 9.58
CA ILE A 44 -13.11 -14.76 8.36
C ILE A 44 -13.23 -13.32 7.86
N ALA A 45 -12.09 -12.61 7.79
CA ALA A 45 -12.03 -11.32 7.12
C ALA A 45 -11.67 -11.55 5.65
N LEU A 46 -12.64 -11.33 4.77
CA LEU A 46 -12.40 -11.36 3.33
C LEU A 46 -11.89 -9.98 2.88
N PRO A 47 -10.85 -9.92 2.03
CA PRO A 47 -10.46 -8.68 1.37
C PRO A 47 -11.64 -8.14 0.56
N SER A 48 -11.96 -6.86 0.73
CA SER A 48 -12.99 -6.20 -0.06
C SER A 48 -12.54 -6.06 -1.51
N GLN A 49 -13.31 -6.65 -2.43
CA GLN A 49 -13.14 -6.48 -3.86
C GLN A 49 -14.15 -5.43 -4.35
N ARG A 50 -13.70 -4.43 -5.11
CA ARG A 50 -14.58 -3.41 -5.71
C ARG A 50 -15.25 -4.02 -6.95
N VAL A 51 -16.56 -4.29 -6.86
CA VAL A 51 -17.36 -4.92 -7.94
C VAL A 51 -18.51 -3.99 -8.41
N GLY A 52 -18.61 -2.76 -7.90
CA GLY A 52 -19.65 -1.78 -8.28
C GLY A 52 -19.19 -0.33 -8.18
N GLU A 53 -20.00 0.59 -8.71
CA GLU A 53 -19.83 2.05 -8.56
C GLU A 53 -19.96 2.44 -7.08
N GLN A 54 -19.04 3.25 -6.57
CA GLN A 54 -19.07 3.65 -5.16
C GLN A 54 -20.18 4.67 -4.91
N GLU A 55 -21.01 4.41 -3.89
CA GLU A 55 -22.05 5.35 -3.38
C GLU A 55 -21.47 6.51 -2.55
N GLY A 56 -20.14 6.70 -2.53
CA GLY A 56 -19.48 7.84 -1.91
C GLY A 56 -18.97 8.76 -3.02
N GLY A 57 -19.38 10.03 -3.03
CA GLY A 57 -19.09 11.03 -4.05
C GLY A 57 -17.62 11.44 -4.22
N GLU A 58 -16.68 10.54 -3.96
CA GLU A 58 -15.29 10.71 -4.33
C GLU A 58 -15.13 10.54 -5.85
N PRO A 59 -14.39 11.43 -6.52
CA PRO A 59 -14.21 11.36 -7.96
C PRO A 59 -13.44 10.09 -8.33
N VAL A 60 -14.10 9.23 -9.09
CA VAL A 60 -13.54 7.98 -9.63
C VAL A 60 -13.07 8.17 -11.06
N SER A 61 -12.06 7.41 -11.46
CA SER A 61 -11.61 7.35 -12.85
C SER A 61 -12.70 6.73 -13.74
N ASN A 62 -12.59 6.87 -15.06
CA ASN A 62 -13.42 6.16 -16.05
C ASN A 62 -13.46 4.62 -15.83
N ARG A 63 -12.48 4.07 -15.11
CA ARG A 63 -12.40 2.64 -14.72
C ARG A 63 -12.87 2.35 -13.28
N GLY A 64 -13.47 3.31 -12.59
CA GLY A 64 -13.94 3.17 -11.20
C GLY A 64 -12.83 3.15 -10.13
N LEU A 65 -11.59 3.50 -10.50
CA LEU A 65 -10.45 3.51 -9.57
C LEU A 65 -10.42 4.81 -8.77
N SER A 66 -10.11 4.71 -7.46
CA SER A 66 -9.88 5.90 -6.63
C SER A 66 -8.50 6.52 -6.90
N MET A 67 -8.34 7.78 -6.50
CA MET A 67 -7.06 8.49 -6.51
C MET A 67 -5.94 7.70 -5.82
N THR A 68 -6.22 7.14 -4.64
CA THR A 68 -5.26 6.36 -3.84
C THR A 68 -4.85 5.06 -4.53
N GLU A 69 -5.78 4.39 -5.20
CA GLU A 69 -5.51 3.18 -5.98
C GLU A 69 -4.65 3.49 -7.21
N LEU A 70 -4.95 4.57 -7.93
CA LEU A 70 -4.15 5.03 -9.07
C LEU A 70 -2.70 5.37 -8.65
N LEU A 71 -2.52 6.06 -7.52
CA LEU A 71 -1.20 6.35 -6.94
C LEU A 71 -0.48 5.10 -6.40
N GLY A 72 -1.22 4.03 -6.11
CA GLY A 72 -0.64 2.71 -5.86
C GLY A 72 -0.10 2.08 -7.14
N GLN A 73 -0.85 2.20 -8.24
CA GLN A 73 -0.52 1.62 -9.54
C GLN A 73 0.65 2.32 -10.23
N THR A 74 0.96 3.58 -9.91
CA THR A 74 2.14 4.28 -10.46
C THR A 74 3.47 3.66 -10.03
N SER A 75 3.50 2.86 -8.96
CA SER A 75 4.70 2.13 -8.50
C SER A 75 4.70 0.65 -8.90
N HIS A 76 3.76 0.23 -9.76
CA HIS A 76 3.64 -1.17 -10.17
C HIS A 76 4.83 -1.62 -11.06
N TYR A 77 5.20 -2.90 -11.01
CA TYR A 77 6.34 -3.43 -11.77
C TYR A 77 6.10 -3.37 -13.29
N SER A 78 4.85 -3.54 -13.74
CA SER A 78 4.49 -3.46 -15.16
C SER A 78 4.44 -2.00 -15.62
N SER A 79 5.26 -1.67 -16.63
CA SER A 79 5.32 -0.35 -17.25
C SER A 79 4.00 0.08 -17.88
N ARG A 80 3.29 -0.85 -18.52
CA ARG A 80 1.95 -0.60 -19.08
C ARG A 80 0.97 -0.13 -18.00
N VAL A 81 0.96 -0.79 -16.84
CA VAL A 81 0.09 -0.41 -15.72
C VAL A 81 0.47 0.97 -15.18
N ARG A 82 1.77 1.25 -15.01
CA ARG A 82 2.25 2.57 -14.56
C ARG A 82 1.80 3.69 -15.51
N ARG A 83 2.01 3.50 -16.82
CA ARG A 83 1.62 4.46 -17.85
C ARG A 83 0.11 4.70 -17.85
N GLU A 84 -0.69 3.63 -17.87
CA GLU A 84 -2.15 3.73 -17.87
C GLU A 84 -2.65 4.43 -16.59
N ALA A 85 -2.04 4.17 -15.44
CA ALA A 85 -2.35 4.84 -14.19
C ALA A 85 -2.02 6.34 -14.23
N LEU A 86 -0.87 6.74 -14.79
CA LEU A 86 -0.48 8.15 -14.94
C LEU A 86 -1.43 8.91 -15.88
N VAL A 87 -1.85 8.29 -16.98
CA VAL A 87 -2.83 8.90 -17.91
C VAL A 87 -4.19 9.05 -17.24
N ALA A 88 -4.70 7.98 -16.61
CA ALA A 88 -5.97 8.02 -15.89
C ALA A 88 -5.98 9.02 -14.73
N LEU A 89 -4.84 9.16 -14.04
CA LEU A 89 -4.64 10.14 -12.99
C LEU A 89 -4.68 11.56 -13.56
N ASN A 90 -4.04 11.80 -14.70
CA ASN A 90 -4.05 13.10 -15.36
C ASN A 90 -5.49 13.50 -15.76
N GLU A 91 -6.24 12.59 -16.39
CA GLU A 91 -7.64 12.81 -16.76
C GLU A 91 -8.51 13.14 -15.54
N MET A 92 -8.35 12.40 -14.44
CA MET A 92 -9.09 12.63 -13.19
C MET A 92 -8.81 14.01 -12.60
N LEU A 93 -7.54 14.44 -12.59
CA LEU A 93 -7.13 15.75 -12.07
C LEU A 93 -7.59 16.91 -12.96
N LEU A 94 -7.64 16.69 -14.29
CA LEU A 94 -8.19 17.68 -15.23
C LEU A 94 -9.70 17.86 -15.05
N GLN A 95 -10.43 16.78 -14.82
CA GLN A 95 -11.87 16.83 -14.55
C GLN A 95 -12.18 17.47 -13.18
N ASN A 96 -11.29 17.31 -12.20
CA ASN A 96 -11.48 17.80 -10.84
C ASN A 96 -10.26 18.59 -10.33
N PRO A 97 -10.03 19.83 -10.81
CA PRO A 97 -8.86 20.63 -10.44
C PRO A 97 -8.72 20.90 -8.94
N GLY A 98 -9.84 20.89 -8.20
CA GLY A 98 -9.85 21.10 -6.75
C GLY A 98 -9.15 20.01 -5.94
N LEU A 99 -8.94 18.81 -6.51
CA LEU A 99 -8.26 17.71 -5.82
C LEU A 99 -6.76 17.93 -5.67
N VAL A 100 -6.13 18.64 -6.61
CA VAL A 100 -4.68 18.87 -6.61
C VAL A 100 -4.22 19.55 -5.32
N PRO A 101 -4.77 20.71 -4.90
CA PRO A 101 -4.35 21.34 -3.66
C PRO A 101 -4.76 20.56 -2.40
N GLN A 102 -5.82 19.75 -2.45
CA GLN A 102 -6.28 18.95 -1.30
C GLN A 102 -5.35 17.76 -1.02
N HIS A 103 -4.86 17.10 -2.06
CA HIS A 103 -4.01 15.91 -1.95
C HIS A 103 -2.56 16.16 -2.41
N ALA A 104 -2.12 17.42 -2.45
CA ALA A 104 -0.83 17.85 -2.99
C ALA A 104 0.35 17.07 -2.39
N ALA A 105 0.38 16.91 -1.06
CA ALA A 105 1.47 16.20 -0.39
C ALA A 105 1.59 14.74 -0.85
N HIS A 106 0.47 14.02 -0.89
CA HIS A 106 0.44 12.61 -1.29
C HIS A 106 0.71 12.44 -2.79
N LEU A 107 0.25 13.38 -3.63
CA LEU A 107 0.56 13.41 -5.05
C LEU A 107 2.07 13.61 -5.28
N VAL A 108 2.65 14.65 -4.68
CA VAL A 108 4.07 14.99 -4.87
C VAL A 108 4.97 13.87 -4.38
N ASP A 109 4.72 13.31 -3.20
CA ASP A 109 5.54 12.25 -2.61
C ASP A 109 5.65 11.03 -3.56
N ARG A 110 4.51 10.59 -4.10
CA ARG A 110 4.45 9.41 -4.98
C ARG A 110 4.90 9.69 -6.40
N LEU A 111 4.64 10.89 -6.90
CA LEU A 111 4.97 11.28 -8.27
C LEU A 111 6.44 11.72 -8.42
N ALA A 112 7.07 12.24 -7.37
CA ALA A 112 8.47 12.66 -7.42
C ALA A 112 9.41 11.47 -7.71
N GLU A 113 9.11 10.28 -7.21
CA GLU A 113 9.89 9.08 -7.57
C GLU A 113 9.85 8.75 -9.07
N ARG A 114 8.88 9.26 -9.83
CA ARG A 114 8.71 8.93 -11.26
C ARG A 114 9.61 9.73 -12.18
N PHE A 115 10.38 10.71 -11.67
CA PHE A 115 11.40 11.39 -12.47
C PHE A 115 12.46 10.44 -13.04
N SER A 116 12.72 9.31 -12.37
CA SER A 116 13.74 8.33 -12.76
C SER A 116 13.18 7.03 -13.37
N ASP A 117 11.95 7.02 -13.90
CA ASP A 117 11.39 5.82 -14.54
C ASP A 117 12.22 5.40 -15.78
N LEU A 118 12.48 4.11 -15.92
CA LEU A 118 13.31 3.57 -17.01
C LEU A 118 12.61 3.64 -18.37
N GLU A 119 11.29 3.57 -18.38
CA GLU A 119 10.48 3.50 -19.60
C GLU A 119 10.10 4.88 -20.12
N LYS A 120 10.37 5.13 -21.41
CA LYS A 120 10.12 6.43 -22.05
C LYS A 120 8.64 6.82 -22.00
N ASP A 121 7.74 5.90 -22.30
CA ASP A 121 6.29 6.16 -22.31
C ASP A 121 5.77 6.57 -20.93
N CYS A 122 6.33 6.00 -19.86
CA CYS A 122 5.99 6.37 -18.48
C CYS A 122 6.48 7.79 -18.16
N ARG A 123 7.71 8.12 -18.56
CA ARG A 123 8.27 9.47 -18.36
C ARG A 123 7.48 10.53 -19.14
N ASP A 124 7.10 10.24 -20.38
CA ASP A 124 6.28 11.14 -21.20
C ASP A 124 4.89 11.35 -20.61
N ALA A 125 4.23 10.28 -20.14
CA ALA A 125 2.94 10.39 -19.46
C ALA A 125 3.04 11.18 -18.14
N PHE A 126 4.11 10.96 -17.37
CA PHE A 126 4.36 11.72 -16.14
C PHE A 126 4.60 13.20 -16.41
N ARG A 127 5.40 13.53 -17.42
CA ARG A 127 5.66 14.92 -17.82
C ARG A 127 4.40 15.64 -18.30
N ALA A 128 3.55 14.93 -19.05
CA ALA A 128 2.24 15.45 -19.44
C ALA A 128 1.42 15.80 -18.20
N LEU A 129 1.31 14.89 -17.23
CA LEU A 129 0.62 15.12 -15.96
C LEU A 129 1.19 16.31 -15.17
N LEU A 130 2.52 16.39 -15.08
CA LEU A 130 3.21 17.47 -14.40
C LEU A 130 2.83 18.84 -15.00
N LYS A 131 2.85 18.92 -16.34
CA LYS A 131 2.53 20.13 -17.10
C LYS A 131 1.06 20.50 -17.07
N SER A 132 0.15 19.55 -17.23
CA SER A 132 -1.28 19.84 -17.42
C SER A 132 -2.07 19.98 -16.13
N SER A 133 -1.67 19.28 -15.06
CA SER A 133 -2.49 19.18 -13.85
C SER A 133 -1.74 19.57 -12.58
N LEU A 134 -0.56 19.01 -12.34
CA LEU A 134 0.09 19.16 -11.03
C LEU A 134 0.62 20.58 -10.81
N LEU A 135 1.42 21.12 -11.74
CA LEU A 135 1.99 22.46 -11.60
C LEU A 135 0.94 23.57 -11.71
N PRO A 136 -0.03 23.54 -12.65
CA PRO A 136 -1.10 24.53 -12.69
C PRO A 136 -2.00 24.51 -11.45
N GLY A 137 -2.20 23.34 -10.82
CA GLY A 137 -2.97 23.21 -9.58
C GLY A 137 -2.26 23.73 -8.33
N LEU A 138 -0.94 23.98 -8.39
CA LEU A 138 -0.11 24.48 -7.30
C LEU A 138 0.64 25.77 -7.68
N PRO A 139 -0.04 26.90 -7.88
CA PRO A 139 0.62 28.13 -8.30
C PRO A 139 1.49 28.74 -7.19
N GLY A 140 2.69 29.19 -7.56
CA GLY A 140 3.55 30.09 -6.80
C GLY A 140 3.82 29.67 -5.35
N PRO A 141 3.25 30.36 -4.34
CA PRO A 141 3.53 30.06 -2.94
C PRO A 141 3.05 28.67 -2.50
N LYS A 142 2.04 28.09 -3.17
CA LYS A 142 1.54 26.75 -2.84
C LYS A 142 2.51 25.64 -3.26
N LEU A 143 3.38 25.90 -4.23
CA LEU A 143 4.42 24.96 -4.66
C LEU A 143 5.59 24.91 -3.67
N LEU A 144 5.80 25.99 -2.91
CA LEU A 144 6.99 26.18 -2.07
C LEU A 144 7.29 25.02 -1.10
N PRO A 145 6.31 24.44 -0.38
CA PRO A 145 6.55 23.30 0.51
C PRO A 145 7.00 22.04 -0.22
N PHE A 146 6.63 21.92 -1.50
CA PHE A 146 6.83 20.73 -2.32
C PHE A 146 8.07 20.83 -3.22
N LEU A 147 8.65 22.01 -3.36
CA LEU A 147 9.83 22.21 -4.21
C LEU A 147 11.04 21.40 -3.75
N HIS A 148 11.30 21.32 -2.44
CA HIS A 148 12.46 20.59 -1.94
C HIS A 148 12.44 19.09 -2.31
N PRO A 149 11.37 18.32 -2.01
CA PRO A 149 11.31 16.92 -2.43
C PRO A 149 11.30 16.76 -3.96
N LEU A 150 10.64 17.64 -4.71
CA LEU A 150 10.69 17.60 -6.18
C LEU A 150 12.12 17.80 -6.71
N MET A 151 12.83 18.80 -6.20
CA MET A 151 14.21 19.10 -6.59
C MET A 151 15.17 17.97 -6.20
N LEU A 152 14.98 17.34 -5.05
CA LEU A 152 15.80 16.20 -4.63
C LEU A 152 15.72 15.04 -5.63
N HIS A 153 14.52 14.59 -5.96
CA HIS A 153 14.32 13.52 -6.94
C HIS A 153 14.78 13.91 -8.35
N LEU A 154 14.63 15.19 -8.70
CA LEU A 154 15.12 15.73 -9.96
C LEU A 154 16.65 15.70 -10.05
N CYS A 155 17.37 16.08 -8.99
CA CYS A 155 18.83 15.96 -8.91
C CYS A 155 19.30 14.50 -9.04
N CYS A 156 18.57 13.56 -8.44
CA CYS A 156 18.82 12.13 -8.64
C CYS A 156 18.60 11.71 -10.10
N ALA A 157 17.56 12.23 -10.77
CA ALA A 157 17.30 11.94 -12.18
C ALA A 157 18.35 12.57 -13.13
N MET A 158 18.84 13.78 -12.82
CA MET A 158 19.89 14.46 -13.60
C MET A 158 21.24 13.73 -13.54
N THR A 159 21.50 13.00 -12.46
CA THR A 159 22.73 12.19 -12.27
C THR A 159 22.51 10.70 -12.58
N HIS A 160 21.34 10.33 -13.14
CA HIS A 160 21.00 8.95 -13.45
C HIS A 160 21.91 8.35 -14.54
N LEU A 161 22.11 7.03 -14.51
CA LEU A 161 23.01 6.33 -15.45
C LEU A 161 22.53 6.42 -16.92
N GLY A 162 21.21 6.33 -17.13
CA GLY A 162 20.60 6.43 -18.46
C GLY A 162 20.51 7.87 -18.97
N GLU A 163 21.07 8.11 -20.15
CA GLU A 163 21.11 9.44 -20.79
C GLU A 163 19.71 10.02 -21.04
N GLU A 164 18.80 9.19 -21.54
CA GLU A 164 17.40 9.58 -21.81
C GLU A 164 16.71 10.14 -20.55
N VAL A 165 16.95 9.53 -19.39
CA VAL A 165 16.39 9.98 -18.11
C VAL A 165 16.99 11.33 -17.71
N ARG A 166 18.29 11.54 -17.92
CA ARG A 166 18.96 12.81 -17.64
C ARG A 166 18.38 13.92 -18.52
N LEU A 167 18.26 13.71 -19.82
CA LEU A 167 17.67 14.70 -20.74
C LEU A 167 16.22 15.03 -20.37
N ASP A 168 15.43 14.01 -20.03
CA ASP A 168 14.04 14.19 -19.63
C ASP A 168 13.88 14.95 -18.30
N SER A 169 14.81 14.76 -17.37
CA SER A 169 14.84 15.49 -16.12
C SER A 169 15.09 16.99 -16.33
N LEU A 170 15.94 17.39 -17.28
CA LEU A 170 16.19 18.80 -17.60
C LEU A 170 14.93 19.48 -18.17
N VAL A 171 14.18 18.79 -19.01
CA VAL A 171 12.89 19.33 -19.52
C VAL A 171 11.89 19.49 -18.37
N SER A 172 11.87 18.55 -17.44
CA SER A 172 10.98 18.63 -16.28
C SER A 172 11.39 19.72 -15.29
N PHE A 173 12.69 19.99 -15.17
CA PHE A 173 13.22 21.11 -14.41
C PHE A 173 12.74 22.45 -14.95
N ASP A 174 12.82 22.64 -16.27
CA ASP A 174 12.33 23.86 -16.93
C ASP A 174 10.84 24.09 -16.64
N LEU A 175 10.01 23.03 -16.69
CA LEU A 175 8.59 23.12 -16.34
C LEU A 175 8.35 23.59 -14.91
N ILE A 176 9.13 23.08 -13.95
CA ILE A 176 9.03 23.48 -12.53
C ILE A 176 9.43 24.95 -12.37
N LEU A 177 10.50 25.39 -13.04
CA LEU A 177 10.97 26.77 -12.98
C LEU A 177 9.94 27.77 -13.51
N GLN A 178 9.20 27.41 -14.54
CA GLN A 178 8.12 28.26 -15.08
C GLN A 178 6.99 28.52 -14.07
N HIS A 179 6.80 27.63 -13.09
CA HIS A 179 5.72 27.73 -12.09
C HIS A 179 6.22 28.12 -10.69
N ALA A 180 7.53 28.05 -10.46
CA ALA A 180 8.15 28.38 -9.19
C ALA A 180 8.11 29.90 -8.91
N PRO A 181 7.93 30.33 -7.66
CA PRO A 181 7.98 31.74 -7.31
C PRO A 181 9.40 32.32 -7.53
N ALA A 182 9.47 33.60 -7.88
CA ALA A 182 10.73 34.32 -8.06
C ALA A 182 11.64 34.20 -6.83
N GLY A 183 12.92 33.90 -7.04
CA GLY A 183 13.90 33.69 -5.97
C GLY A 183 14.01 32.25 -5.46
N THR A 184 13.24 31.30 -6.00
CA THR A 184 13.40 29.87 -5.70
C THR A 184 14.81 29.38 -6.02
N LEU A 185 15.35 29.78 -7.18
CA LEU A 185 16.70 29.41 -7.62
C LEU A 185 17.79 29.87 -6.63
N ALA A 186 17.62 31.02 -5.99
CA ALA A 186 18.59 31.55 -5.02
C ALA A 186 18.75 30.66 -3.77
N ARG A 187 17.77 29.80 -3.47
CA ARG A 187 17.87 28.82 -2.37
C ARG A 187 18.70 27.59 -2.74
N TYR A 188 18.80 27.27 -4.02
CA TYR A 188 19.49 26.07 -4.52
C TYR A 188 20.80 26.41 -5.25
N SER A 189 21.05 27.67 -5.57
CA SER A 189 22.27 28.14 -6.24
C SER A 189 23.40 28.55 -5.29
N ASN A 190 23.14 28.59 -3.98
CA ASN A 190 24.13 28.95 -2.96
C ASN A 190 24.67 27.69 -2.30
N GLU A 191 25.51 26.96 -3.03
CA GLU A 191 26.63 26.18 -2.50
C GLU A 191 27.93 26.70 -3.12
#